data_AF-A0A1E1J7B4-F1
#
_entry.id   AF-A0A1E1J7B4-F1
#
_cell.length_a   1.000
_cell.length_b   1.000
_cell.length_c   1.000
_cell.angle_alpha   90.00
_cell.angle_beta   90.00
_cell.angle_gamma   90.00
#
_symmetry.space_group_name_H-M   'P 1'
#
loop_
_entity.id
_entity.type
_entity.pdbx_description
1 polymer ?
#
loop_
_entity_poly.entity_id
_entity_poly.type
_entity_poly.pdbx_seq_one_letter_code
_entity_poly.pdbx_strand_id
1 'polypeptide(L)'
;MRCRPCFDAVLGARQTVPPLATYIRRPFASSRALVAAAVVSADHTVLHVSKRCEHTTTIETPSGKQLTTKEQVDELMDSFAEACELLTDAKESVGTTYFADDIEDAENQTQDVLKRWESLQADLEHQGAAEQLQRVRSMYELKIKQLKAEFETVREAGGAG
;
A
#
# COMPACT_ATOMS: atom_id res chain seq x y z
N MET A 1 20.63 55.31 -19.97
CA MET A 1 19.39 55.95 -19.48
C MET A 1 18.22 55.37 -20.26
N ARG A 2 17.38 54.53 -19.63
CA ARG A 2 16.12 54.05 -20.21
C ARG A 2 15.03 54.19 -19.16
N CYS A 3 14.01 54.94 -19.52
CA CYS A 3 12.93 55.44 -18.68
C CYS A 3 11.87 54.36 -18.41
N ARG A 4 11.37 54.32 -17.17
CA ARG A 4 10.07 53.76 -16.80
C ARG A 4 8.93 54.58 -17.41
N PRO A 5 7.77 53.96 -17.60
CA PRO A 5 6.51 54.62 -17.30
C PRO A 5 5.76 53.88 -16.18
N CYS A 6 5.43 54.62 -15.12
CA CYS A 6 4.30 54.36 -14.24
C CYS A 6 3.02 54.79 -14.96
N PHE A 7 1.96 53.99 -14.85
CA PHE A 7 0.59 54.50 -14.89
C PHE A 7 -0.20 53.83 -13.76
N ASP A 8 -0.71 54.69 -12.89
CA ASP A 8 -1.53 54.41 -11.72
C ASP A 8 -3.03 54.34 -12.08
N ALA A 9 -3.75 53.64 -11.20
CA ALA A 9 -5.18 53.73 -10.91
C ALA A 9 -6.15 53.09 -11.95
N VAL A 10 -7.23 52.40 -11.59
CA VAL A 10 -8.27 52.73 -10.60
C VAL A 10 -9.03 51.46 -10.13
N LEU A 11 -9.48 51.51 -8.87
CA LEU A 11 -10.46 50.64 -8.20
C LEU A 11 -11.69 50.27 -9.03
N GLY A 12 -12.08 48.99 -8.97
CA GLY A 12 -13.39 48.51 -9.44
C GLY A 12 -13.84 47.28 -8.65
N ALA A 13 -14.37 47.50 -7.45
CA ALA A 13 -15.02 46.46 -6.66
C ALA A 13 -16.30 45.97 -7.36
N ARG A 14 -16.38 44.67 -7.65
CA ARG A 14 -17.67 43.96 -7.75
C ARG A 14 -17.54 42.57 -7.14
N GLN A 15 -17.96 42.49 -5.88
CA GLN A 15 -18.46 41.27 -5.28
C GLN A 15 -19.69 40.82 -6.08
N THR A 16 -19.66 39.59 -6.58
CA THR A 16 -20.87 38.87 -6.99
C THR A 16 -21.01 37.67 -6.08
N VAL A 17 -22.03 37.75 -5.24
CA VAL A 17 -22.50 36.79 -4.25
C VAL A 17 -22.74 35.42 -4.90
N PRO A 18 -22.39 34.30 -4.23
CA PRO A 18 -22.71 32.96 -4.72
C PRO A 18 -24.22 32.67 -4.60
N PRO A 19 -24.89 32.14 -5.64
CA PRO A 19 -26.27 31.70 -5.50
C PRO A 19 -26.34 30.40 -4.69
N LEU A 20 -26.81 30.59 -3.46
CA LEU A 20 -27.58 29.71 -2.57
C LEU A 20 -27.72 28.23 -2.95
N ALA A 21 -27.20 27.43 -2.03
CA ALA A 21 -27.54 26.05 -1.72
C ALA A 21 -28.99 25.65 -2.04
N THR A 22 -29.17 24.77 -3.02
CA THR A 22 -30.36 23.92 -3.11
C THR A 22 -30.05 22.61 -2.40
N TYR A 23 -30.50 22.55 -1.14
CA TYR A 23 -30.62 21.33 -0.36
C TYR A 23 -31.51 20.33 -1.11
N ILE A 24 -30.92 19.26 -1.67
CA ILE A 24 -31.70 18.06 -1.99
C ILE A 24 -31.81 17.25 -0.70
N ARG A 25 -32.91 17.52 0.04
CA ARG A 25 -33.46 16.59 1.02
C ARG A 25 -33.72 15.26 0.31
N ARG A 26 -32.85 14.27 0.50
CA ARG A 26 -33.25 12.87 0.26
C ARG A 26 -34.13 12.44 1.43
N PRO A 27 -35.34 11.93 1.17
CA PRO A 27 -36.20 11.42 2.23
C PRO A 27 -35.59 10.15 2.83
N PHE A 28 -35.49 10.16 4.16
CA PHE A 28 -35.30 8.98 4.99
C PHE A 28 -36.54 8.09 4.82
N ALA A 29 -36.43 7.03 4.02
CA ALA A 29 -37.42 5.95 4.02
C ALA A 29 -36.93 4.87 4.98
N SER A 30 -37.40 4.98 6.23
CA SER A 30 -37.40 3.89 7.19
C SER A 30 -38.45 2.87 6.76
N SER A 31 -38.02 1.65 6.48
CA SER A 31 -38.90 0.47 6.51
C SER A 31 -38.26 -0.58 7.40
N ARG A 32 -38.88 -0.76 8.56
CA ARG A 32 -38.58 -1.80 9.54
C ARG A 32 -38.94 -3.18 8.95
N ALA A 33 -37.96 -4.09 9.09
CA ALA A 33 -38.04 -5.48 9.50
C ALA A 33 -39.18 -6.37 8.96
N LEU A 34 -38.79 -7.52 8.40
CA LEU A 34 -39.25 -8.82 8.92
C LEU A 34 -38.13 -9.88 8.83
N VAL A 35 -38.07 -10.65 9.90
CA VAL A 35 -37.17 -11.75 10.23
C VAL A 35 -37.34 -12.92 9.27
N ALA A 36 -36.24 -13.57 8.88
CA ALA A 36 -36.30 -14.92 8.30
C ALA A 36 -35.05 -15.75 8.64
N ALA A 37 -35.30 -16.73 9.51
CA ALA A 37 -34.68 -18.06 9.61
C ALA A 37 -33.15 -18.18 9.74
N ALA A 38 -32.70 -18.46 10.98
CA ALA A 38 -31.51 -19.27 11.22
C ALA A 38 -31.76 -20.70 10.75
N VAL A 39 -30.90 -21.20 9.86
CA VAL A 39 -30.80 -22.63 9.55
C VAL A 39 -29.47 -23.10 10.08
N VAL A 40 -29.50 -23.87 11.17
CA VAL A 40 -28.36 -24.65 11.65
C VAL A 40 -28.23 -25.84 10.71
N SER A 41 -27.26 -25.77 9.79
CA SER A 41 -26.76 -26.97 9.10
C SER A 41 -25.53 -27.44 9.85
N ALA A 42 -25.71 -28.51 10.62
CA ALA A 42 -24.63 -29.25 11.24
C ALA A 42 -24.01 -30.17 10.18
N ASP A 43 -23.03 -29.66 9.45
CA ASP A 43 -22.18 -30.50 8.61
C ASP A 43 -21.00 -31.02 9.43
N HIS A 44 -21.24 -32.23 9.95
CA HIS A 44 -20.28 -33.23 10.37
C HIS A 44 -18.87 -33.04 9.82
N THR A 45 -17.95 -32.87 10.78
CA THR A 45 -16.51 -32.89 10.64
C THR A 45 -16.06 -34.19 9.97
N VAL A 46 -15.83 -34.17 8.66
CA VAL A 46 -15.01 -35.19 8.00
C VAL A 46 -13.56 -34.72 8.11
N LEU A 47 -12.87 -35.26 9.12
CA LEU A 47 -11.40 -35.20 9.18
C LEU A 47 -10.86 -35.95 7.95
N HIS A 48 -10.58 -35.21 6.88
CA HIS A 48 -9.82 -35.75 5.76
C HIS A 48 -8.37 -35.86 6.22
N VAL A 49 -7.99 -37.06 6.67
CA VAL A 49 -6.58 -37.42 6.85
C VAL A 49 -5.98 -37.51 5.44
N SER A 50 -5.54 -36.36 4.92
CA SER A 50 -4.76 -36.33 3.69
C SER A 50 -3.49 -37.12 3.95
N LYS A 51 -3.37 -38.24 3.23
CA LYS A 51 -2.15 -39.04 3.18
C LYS A 51 -0.94 -38.12 3.03
N ARG A 52 0.01 -38.29 3.93
CA ARG A 52 1.37 -37.75 3.83
C ARG A 52 1.95 -38.22 2.49
N CYS A 53 1.95 -37.34 1.49
CA CYS A 53 2.80 -37.52 0.32
C CYS A 53 4.20 -37.06 0.74
N GLU A 54 5.07 -38.03 1.01
CA GLU A 54 6.49 -37.81 1.18
C GLU A 54 7.08 -37.42 -0.18
N HIS A 55 6.97 -36.14 -0.52
CA HIS A 55 7.81 -35.58 -1.57
C HIS A 55 9.17 -35.34 -0.94
N THR A 56 10.04 -36.35 -1.04
CA THR A 56 11.49 -36.12 -1.12
C THR A 56 11.72 -35.29 -2.38
N THR A 57 11.49 -33.99 -2.27
CA THR A 57 11.95 -33.04 -3.27
C THR A 57 13.36 -32.70 -2.84
N THR A 58 14.29 -33.44 -3.44
CA THR A 58 15.66 -33.01 -3.68
C THR A 58 15.69 -31.50 -3.83
N ILE A 59 16.46 -30.83 -2.96
CA ILE A 59 16.80 -29.42 -3.10
C ILE A 59 17.69 -29.34 -4.36
N GLU A 60 17.07 -29.31 -5.53
CA GLU A 60 17.69 -28.74 -6.71
C GLU A 60 17.63 -27.23 -6.50
N THR A 61 18.78 -26.66 -6.15
CA THR A 61 19.06 -25.23 -6.31
C THR A 61 18.44 -24.76 -7.62
N PRO A 62 17.47 -23.83 -7.62
CA PRO A 62 16.89 -23.37 -8.87
C PRO A 62 18.02 -22.69 -9.65
N SER A 63 18.44 -23.40 -10.70
CA SER A 63 19.23 -22.90 -11.82
C SER A 63 18.76 -21.50 -12.16
N GLY A 64 19.70 -20.55 -12.23
CA GLY A 64 19.47 -19.10 -12.34
C GLY A 64 18.59 -18.71 -13.52
N LYS A 65 17.26 -18.74 -13.31
CA LYS A 65 16.28 -18.21 -14.24
C LYS A 65 16.24 -16.72 -13.99
N GLN A 66 16.62 -15.93 -14.99
CA GLN A 66 16.42 -14.49 -14.93
C GLN A 66 14.91 -14.23 -14.99
N LEU A 67 14.36 -13.63 -13.93
CA LEU A 67 12.95 -13.23 -13.88
C LEU A 67 12.69 -12.16 -14.94
N THR A 68 11.51 -12.22 -15.56
CA THR A 68 11.01 -11.13 -16.40
C THR A 68 10.68 -9.92 -15.54
N THR A 69 10.71 -8.71 -16.14
CA THR A 69 10.33 -7.49 -15.41
C THR A 69 8.94 -7.58 -14.78
N LYS A 70 8.01 -8.28 -15.44
CA LYS A 70 6.66 -8.47 -14.88
C LYS A 70 6.71 -9.31 -13.61
N GLU A 71 7.41 -10.43 -13.63
CA GLU A 71 7.56 -11.30 -12.44
C GLU A 71 8.25 -10.55 -11.30
N GLN A 72 9.30 -9.77 -11.59
CA GLN A 72 9.97 -8.93 -10.59
C GLN A 72 9.03 -7.88 -9.97
N VAL A 73 8.15 -7.28 -10.79
CA VAL A 73 7.14 -6.32 -10.31
C VAL A 73 6.07 -7.03 -9.47
N ASP A 74 5.62 -8.21 -9.89
CA ASP A 74 4.64 -9.00 -9.16
C ASP A 74 5.22 -9.38 -7.77
N GLU A 75 6.45 -9.92 -7.71
CA GLU A 75 7.14 -10.22 -6.45
C GLU A 75 7.34 -8.98 -5.55
N LEU A 76 7.66 -7.83 -6.15
CA LEU A 76 7.75 -6.56 -5.42
C LEU A 76 6.40 -6.17 -4.81
N MET A 77 5.30 -6.34 -5.53
CA MET A 77 3.97 -5.99 -5.04
C MET A 77 3.45 -6.96 -3.98
N ASP A 78 3.79 -8.25 -4.09
CA ASP A 78 3.49 -9.24 -3.05
C ASP A 78 4.25 -8.88 -1.76
N SER A 79 5.55 -8.59 -1.87
CA SER A 79 6.36 -8.14 -0.73
C SER A 79 5.85 -6.82 -0.14
N PHE A 80 5.37 -5.90 -0.97
CA PHE A 80 4.76 -4.64 -0.54
C PHE A 80 3.46 -4.88 0.25
N ALA A 81 2.60 -5.79 -0.21
CA ALA A 81 1.36 -6.11 0.49
C ALA A 81 1.65 -6.68 1.88
N GLU A 82 2.59 -7.62 1.99
CA GLU A 82 3.05 -8.16 3.26
C GLU A 82 3.59 -7.07 4.19
N ALA A 83 4.39 -6.13 3.67
CA ALA A 83 4.91 -5.01 4.48
C ALA A 83 3.77 -4.15 5.06
N CYS A 84 2.71 -3.92 4.29
CA CYS A 84 1.53 -3.18 4.76
C CYS A 84 0.74 -3.93 5.84
N GLU A 85 0.66 -5.26 5.74
CA GLU A 85 0.01 -6.10 6.75
C GLU A 85 0.81 -6.05 8.06
N LEU A 86 2.12 -6.31 8.02
CA LEU A 86 2.99 -6.26 9.19
C LEU A 86 3.05 -4.87 9.84
N LEU A 87 3.04 -3.79 9.04
CA LEU A 87 2.92 -2.43 9.56
C LEU A 87 1.60 -2.18 10.28
N THR A 88 0.52 -2.80 9.82
CA THR A 88 -0.78 -2.71 10.48
C THR A 88 -0.73 -3.41 11.83
N ASP A 89 -0.17 -4.62 11.88
CA ASP A 89 0.02 -5.38 13.13
C ASP A 89 0.87 -4.60 14.13
N ALA A 90 2.03 -4.09 13.70
CA ALA A 90 2.91 -3.26 14.54
C ALA A 90 2.20 -2.03 15.08
N LYS A 91 1.37 -1.37 14.26
CA LYS A 91 0.59 -0.20 14.67
C LYS A 91 -0.48 -0.56 15.70
N GLU A 92 -1.13 -1.71 15.58
CA GLU A 92 -2.14 -2.19 16.54
C GLU A 92 -1.50 -2.59 17.87
N SER A 93 -0.26 -3.09 17.84
CA SER A 93 0.50 -3.51 19.00
C SER A 93 1.21 -2.38 19.75
N VAL A 94 1.17 -1.13 19.28
CA VAL A 94 1.82 0.02 19.96
C VAL A 94 1.41 0.11 21.44
N GLY A 95 2.40 0.23 22.32
CA GLY A 95 2.20 0.31 23.77
C GLY A 95 1.94 -1.05 24.45
N THR A 96 2.02 -2.15 23.70
CA THR A 96 2.01 -3.51 24.23
C THR A 96 3.41 -4.11 24.24
N THR A 97 3.58 -5.26 24.90
CA THR A 97 4.85 -6.01 24.85
C THR A 97 5.16 -6.62 23.48
N TYR A 98 4.18 -6.69 22.57
CA TYR A 98 4.32 -7.28 21.24
C TYR A 98 4.89 -6.29 20.21
N PHE A 99 4.82 -4.98 20.50
CA PHE A 99 5.27 -3.95 19.58
C PHE A 99 6.70 -4.16 19.07
N ALA A 100 7.61 -4.60 19.94
CA ALA A 100 9.02 -4.75 19.61
C ALA A 100 9.25 -5.82 18.53
N ASP A 101 8.53 -6.93 18.61
CA ASP A 101 8.65 -8.02 17.64
C ASP A 101 7.93 -7.63 16.34
N ASP A 102 6.71 -7.09 16.45
CA ASP A 102 5.90 -6.73 15.28
C ASP A 102 6.55 -5.61 14.44
N ILE A 103 7.19 -4.61 15.08
CA ILE A 103 7.91 -3.55 14.37
C ILE A 103 9.19 -4.05 13.72
N GLU A 104 9.87 -5.05 14.30
CA GLU A 104 11.05 -5.68 13.72
C GLU A 104 10.68 -6.46 12.44
N ASP A 105 9.59 -7.24 12.48
CA ASP A 105 9.08 -7.95 11.30
C ASP A 105 8.67 -6.97 10.19
N ALA A 106 7.96 -5.90 10.56
CA ALA A 106 7.61 -4.83 9.62
C ALA A 106 8.85 -4.11 9.05
N GLU A 107 9.89 -3.88 9.85
CA GLU A 107 11.16 -3.31 9.39
C GLU A 107 11.83 -4.22 8.36
N ASN A 108 11.98 -5.51 8.70
CA ASN A 108 12.62 -6.50 7.84
C ASN A 108 11.92 -6.58 6.49
N GLN A 109 10.59 -6.68 6.49
CA GLN A 109 9.81 -6.74 5.27
C GLN A 109 9.86 -5.42 4.47
N THR A 110 9.83 -4.27 5.14
CA THR A 110 9.96 -2.96 4.48
C THR A 110 11.33 -2.81 3.80
N GLN A 111 12.41 -3.23 4.46
CA GLN A 111 13.76 -3.24 3.86
C GLN A 111 13.81 -4.17 2.64
N ASP A 112 13.14 -5.30 2.70
CA ASP A 112 13.05 -6.27 1.61
C ASP A 112 12.32 -5.72 0.37
N VAL A 113 11.25 -4.95 0.58
CA VAL A 113 10.58 -4.18 -0.48
C VAL A 113 11.54 -3.17 -1.12
N LEU A 114 12.29 -2.42 -0.30
CA LEU A 114 13.24 -1.41 -0.79
C LEU A 114 14.36 -2.04 -1.61
N LYS A 115 14.93 -3.15 -1.15
CA LYS A 115 15.97 -3.90 -1.89
C LYS A 115 15.47 -4.41 -3.23
N ARG A 116 14.26 -4.98 -3.27
CA ARG A 116 13.62 -5.44 -4.52
C ARG A 116 13.37 -4.28 -5.48
N TRP A 117 12.93 -3.13 -4.94
CA TRP A 117 12.71 -1.91 -5.72
C TRP A 117 14.00 -1.35 -6.34
N GLU A 118 15.09 -1.32 -5.56
CA GLU A 118 16.40 -0.90 -6.06
C GLU A 118 16.95 -1.86 -7.11
N SER A 119 16.84 -3.18 -6.87
CA SER A 119 17.30 -4.21 -7.78
C SER A 119 16.56 -4.19 -9.12
N LEU A 120 15.23 -4.07 -9.10
CA LEU A 120 14.40 -3.94 -10.30
C LEU A 120 14.82 -2.74 -11.16
N GLN A 121 15.12 -1.60 -10.53
CA GLN A 121 15.57 -0.42 -11.26
C GLN A 121 16.96 -0.63 -11.85
N ALA A 122 17.90 -1.17 -11.08
CA ALA A 122 19.25 -1.46 -11.54
C ALA A 122 19.25 -2.44 -12.73
N ASP A 123 18.41 -3.47 -12.68
CA ASP A 123 18.26 -4.44 -13.76
C ASP A 123 17.74 -3.80 -15.05
N LEU A 124 16.73 -2.92 -14.94
CA LEU A 124 16.18 -2.19 -16.09
C LEU A 124 17.15 -1.17 -16.66
N GLU A 125 17.93 -0.50 -15.81
CA GLU A 125 19.00 0.40 -16.22
C GLU A 125 20.10 -0.36 -16.97
N HIS A 126 20.55 -1.50 -16.45
CA HIS A 126 21.56 -2.35 -17.08
C HIS A 126 21.07 -2.92 -18.43
N GLN A 127 19.78 -3.22 -18.56
CA GLN A 127 19.16 -3.66 -19.82
C GLN A 127 18.99 -2.53 -20.85
N GLY A 128 19.22 -1.26 -20.47
CA GLY A 128 18.97 -0.10 -21.34
C GLY A 128 17.48 0.17 -21.60
N ALA A 129 16.59 -0.39 -20.76
CA ALA A 129 15.14 -0.33 -20.93
C ALA A 129 14.53 0.98 -20.34
N ALA A 130 15.04 2.14 -20.79
CA ALA A 130 14.73 3.44 -20.20
C ALA A 130 13.22 3.77 -20.14
N GLU A 131 12.46 3.43 -21.18
CA GLU A 131 11.00 3.65 -21.17
C GLU A 131 10.29 2.79 -20.13
N GLN A 132 10.71 1.53 -19.97
CA GLN A 132 10.10 0.60 -19.02
C GLN A 132 10.44 1.01 -17.59
N LEU A 133 11.69 1.39 -17.34
CA LEU A 133 12.13 1.98 -16.08
C LEU A 133 11.30 3.21 -15.71
N GLN A 134 11.11 4.14 -16.66
CA GLN A 134 10.32 5.35 -16.42
C GLN A 134 8.85 5.01 -16.10
N ARG A 135 8.26 4.06 -16.82
CA ARG A 135 6.89 3.58 -16.55
C ARG A 135 6.80 2.99 -15.13
N VAL A 136 7.70 2.08 -14.77
CA VAL A 136 7.76 1.44 -13.46
C VAL A 136 7.93 2.48 -12.34
N ARG A 137 8.88 3.42 -12.48
CA ARG A 137 9.06 4.55 -11.54
C ARG A 137 7.79 5.36 -11.36
N SER A 138 7.17 5.77 -12.47
CA SER A 138 5.95 6.60 -12.41
C SER A 138 4.79 5.92 -11.67
N MET A 139 4.70 4.59 -11.72
CA MET A 139 3.63 3.84 -11.07
C MET A 139 3.88 3.56 -9.59
N TYR A 140 5.11 3.23 -9.21
CA TYR A 140 5.38 2.62 -7.90
C TYR A 140 6.24 3.48 -6.97
N GLU A 141 7.01 4.45 -7.48
CA GLU A 141 7.94 5.23 -6.66
C GLU A 141 7.23 5.93 -5.49
N LEU A 142 6.05 6.50 -5.72
CA LEU A 142 5.27 7.14 -4.67
C LEU A 142 4.79 6.15 -3.61
N LYS A 143 4.35 4.94 -4.02
CA LYS A 143 3.90 3.90 -3.09
C LYS A 143 5.03 3.45 -2.17
N ILE A 144 6.22 3.23 -2.73
CA ILE A 144 7.40 2.80 -1.97
C ILE A 144 7.85 3.90 -1.00
N LYS A 145 7.80 5.18 -1.43
CA LYS A 145 8.07 6.33 -0.55
C LYS A 145 7.06 6.42 0.60
N GLN A 146 5.79 6.19 0.31
CA GLN A 146 4.72 6.20 1.31
C GLN A 146 4.91 5.08 2.33
N LEU A 147 5.20 3.85 1.89
CA LEU A 147 5.51 2.72 2.78
C LEU A 147 6.62 3.06 3.77
N LYS A 148 7.72 3.63 3.27
CA LYS A 148 8.83 4.06 4.13
C LYS A 148 8.40 5.12 5.15
N ALA A 149 7.63 6.12 4.73
CA ALA A 149 7.14 7.16 5.63
C ALA A 149 6.18 6.61 6.71
N GLU A 150 5.32 5.66 6.34
CA GLU A 150 4.43 4.98 7.26
C GLU A 150 5.20 4.15 8.29
N PHE A 151 6.19 3.36 7.85
CA PHE A 151 7.08 2.63 8.75
C PHE A 151 7.73 3.56 9.78
N GLU A 152 8.31 4.69 9.34
CA GLU A 152 8.93 5.63 10.27
C GLU A 152 7.94 6.22 11.27
N THR A 153 6.72 6.51 10.82
CA THR A 153 5.65 7.03 11.69
C THR A 153 5.28 6.01 12.78
N VAL A 154 5.17 4.72 12.43
CA VAL A 154 4.85 3.67 13.40
C VAL A 154 6.02 3.43 14.37
N ARG A 155 7.25 3.40 13.85
CA ARG A 155 8.47 3.26 14.65
C ARG A 155 8.60 4.36 15.69
N GLU A 156 8.36 5.62 15.29
CA GLU A 156 8.37 6.77 16.21
C GLU A 156 7.27 6.69 17.26
N ALA A 157 6.08 6.20 16.89
CA ALA A 157 4.95 6.08 17.81
C ALA A 157 5.23 5.10 18.97
N GLY A 158 5.93 3.99 18.74
CA GLY A 158 6.29 3.04 19.80
C GLY A 158 7.53 3.40 20.62
N GLY A 159 8.38 4.30 20.11
CA GLY A 159 9.54 4.83 20.87
C GLY A 159 9.22 5.98 21.82
N ALA A 160 7.99 6.51 21.78
CA ALA A 160 7.54 7.63 22.61
C ALA A 160 7.02 7.21 24.01
N GLY A 161 7.19 5.95 24.40
CA GLY A 161 6.68 5.34 25.64
C GLY A 161 7.65 5.32 26.81
#